data_AF-F8F303-F1
#
_entry.id   AF-F8F303-F1
#
_cell.length_a   1.000
_cell.length_b   1.000
_cell.length_c   1.000
_cell.angle_alpha   90.00
_cell.angle_beta   90.00
_cell.angle_gamma   90.00
#
_symmetry.space_group_name_H-M   'P 1'
#
loop_
_entity.id
_entity.type
_entity.pdbx_description
1 polymer ?
#
loop_
_entity_poly.entity_id
_entity_poly.type
_entity_poly.pdbx_seq_one_letter_code
_entity_poly.pdbx_strand_id
1 'polypeptide(L)'
;MKRKQLFILVLSVLFISCTKMENDVILLVPYSQQEEIINYFNKASINVQVNNSLVIIHSPANNVLINLLDYQYANIYLNKSNLVNLTTTRTQDGTYYKRKYLEVLPNSKYRIQEDSSIPKKIYDPTHPDSIKEGKDKGYVYYPNINIEDENNKLKNNVFLYNSILEYLKSRNIPIVSIEIDQNSI
;
A
#
# COMPACT_ATOMS: atom_id res chain seq x y z
N MET A 1 70.04 -25.86 -38.83
CA MET A 1 68.69 -26.40 -38.54
C MET A 1 68.23 -25.89 -37.18
N LYS A 2 67.39 -24.83 -37.15
CA LYS A 2 66.81 -24.26 -35.91
C LYS A 2 65.38 -24.78 -35.74
N ARG A 3 65.13 -25.65 -34.75
CA ARG A 3 63.76 -26.03 -34.35
C ARG A 3 63.20 -24.92 -33.46
N LYS A 4 62.27 -24.11 -33.97
CA LYS A 4 61.46 -23.19 -33.17
C LYS A 4 60.40 -24.02 -32.45
N GLN A 5 60.49 -24.16 -31.13
CA GLN A 5 59.40 -24.68 -30.32
C GLN A 5 58.32 -23.59 -30.22
N LEU A 6 57.14 -23.92 -30.74
CA LEU A 6 55.94 -23.08 -30.71
C LEU A 6 55.30 -23.23 -29.32
N PHE A 7 55.54 -22.26 -28.44
CA PHE A 7 54.83 -22.17 -27.15
C PHE A 7 53.40 -21.71 -27.44
N ILE A 8 52.45 -22.65 -27.42
CA ILE A 8 51.02 -22.34 -27.47
C ILE A 8 50.61 -21.83 -26.09
N LEU A 9 50.49 -20.52 -25.96
CA LEU A 9 49.92 -19.87 -24.79
C LEU A 9 48.40 -20.10 -24.83
N VAL A 10 47.92 -21.11 -24.10
CA VAL A 10 46.48 -21.33 -23.91
C VAL A 10 45.97 -20.20 -23.02
N LEU A 11 45.47 -19.14 -23.66
CA LEU A 11 44.73 -18.08 -23.01
C LEU A 11 43.42 -18.68 -22.49
N SER A 12 43.41 -19.14 -21.24
CA SER A 12 42.20 -19.57 -20.56
C SER A 12 41.29 -18.35 -20.39
N VAL A 13 40.37 -18.16 -21.33
CA VAL A 13 39.24 -17.25 -21.15
C VAL A 13 38.40 -17.87 -20.04
N LEU A 14 38.67 -17.47 -18.80
CA LEU A 14 37.72 -17.61 -17.71
C LEU A 14 36.49 -16.83 -18.17
N PHE A 15 35.52 -17.54 -18.74
CA PHE A 15 34.15 -17.06 -18.77
C PHE A 15 33.78 -16.88 -17.30
N ILE A 16 33.94 -15.66 -16.80
CA ILE A 16 33.22 -15.20 -15.62
C ILE A 16 31.76 -15.27 -16.08
N SER A 17 31.14 -16.42 -15.86
CA SER A 17 29.70 -16.55 -15.91
C SER A 17 29.21 -15.55 -14.87
N CYS A 18 28.77 -14.39 -15.36
CA CYS A 18 28.11 -13.39 -14.55
C CYS A 18 26.83 -14.07 -14.06
N THR A 19 26.90 -14.77 -12.93
CA THR A 19 25.71 -15.18 -12.20
C THR A 19 25.04 -13.88 -11.81
N LYS A 20 24.01 -13.51 -12.57
CA LYS A 20 23.15 -12.36 -12.30
C LYS A 20 22.76 -12.50 -10.82
N MET A 21 23.29 -11.63 -9.96
CA MET A 21 22.88 -11.62 -8.56
C MET A 21 21.37 -11.47 -8.57
N GLU A 22 20.65 -12.48 -8.08
CA GLU A 22 19.21 -12.41 -7.90
C GLU A 22 18.97 -11.28 -6.89
N ASN A 23 18.49 -10.14 -7.39
CA ASN A 23 18.21 -8.95 -6.57
C ASN A 23 16.80 -9.05 -6.03
N ASP A 24 16.51 -10.19 -5.40
CA ASP A 24 15.19 -10.45 -4.85
C ASP A 24 14.91 -9.52 -3.67
N VAL A 25 13.68 -9.02 -3.63
CA VAL A 25 13.23 -8.12 -2.58
C VAL A 25 12.28 -8.89 -1.69
N ILE A 26 12.64 -9.00 -0.42
CA ILE A 26 11.87 -9.69 0.59
C ILE A 26 11.19 -8.63 1.45
N LEU A 27 9.87 -8.56 1.37
CA LEU A 27 9.05 -7.67 2.18
C LEU A 27 8.47 -8.45 3.36
N LEU A 28 8.63 -7.93 4.58
CA LEU A 28 7.90 -8.42 5.73
C LEU A 28 6.50 -7.80 5.72
N VAL A 29 5.49 -8.62 5.49
CA VAL A 29 4.08 -8.23 5.43
C VAL A 29 3.30 -9.02 6.48
N PRO A 30 2.77 -8.35 7.52
CA PRO A 30 1.93 -9.00 8.54
C PRO A 30 0.76 -9.75 7.92
N TYR A 31 0.37 -10.88 8.51
CA TYR A 31 -0.67 -11.76 7.96
C TYR A 31 -1.97 -11.03 7.61
N SER A 32 -2.41 -10.10 8.47
CA SER A 32 -3.63 -9.32 8.25
C SER A 32 -3.60 -8.35 7.07
N GLN A 33 -2.43 -8.09 6.48
CA GLN A 33 -2.26 -7.19 5.33
C GLN A 33 -1.97 -7.97 4.03
N GLN A 34 -1.72 -9.28 4.10
CA GLN A 34 -1.23 -10.05 2.96
C GLN A 34 -2.19 -10.08 1.79
N GLU A 35 -3.49 -10.28 2.05
CA GLU A 35 -4.49 -10.31 1.00
C GLU A 35 -4.47 -9.02 0.17
N GLU A 36 -4.35 -7.87 0.84
CA GLU A 36 -4.29 -6.57 0.18
C GLU A 36 -3.03 -6.43 -0.68
N ILE A 37 -1.87 -6.80 -0.14
CA ILE A 37 -0.59 -6.72 -0.86
C ILE A 37 -0.53 -7.71 -2.04
N ILE A 38 -1.03 -8.92 -1.86
CA ILE A 38 -1.14 -9.92 -2.93
C ILE A 38 -2.09 -9.43 -4.01
N ASN A 39 -3.25 -8.88 -3.64
CA ASN A 39 -4.18 -8.28 -4.59
C ASN A 39 -3.53 -7.12 -5.37
N TYR A 40 -2.73 -6.27 -4.69
CA TYR A 40 -1.95 -5.22 -5.32
C TYR A 40 -1.04 -5.77 -6.43
N PHE A 41 -0.20 -6.76 -6.11
CA PHE A 41 0.72 -7.35 -7.07
C PHE A 41 0.01 -8.08 -8.21
N ASN A 42 -1.07 -8.82 -7.90
CA ASN A 42 -1.88 -9.52 -8.91
C ASN A 42 -2.48 -8.53 -9.92
N LYS A 43 -3.07 -7.42 -9.46
CA LYS A 43 -3.61 -6.38 -10.36
C LYS A 43 -2.52 -5.68 -11.16
N ALA A 44 -1.33 -5.54 -10.59
CA ALA A 44 -0.16 -5.03 -11.30
C ALA A 44 0.48 -6.05 -12.25
N SER A 45 -0.02 -7.30 -12.32
CA SER A 45 0.56 -8.40 -13.10
C SER A 45 2.01 -8.70 -12.71
N ILE A 46 2.31 -8.61 -11.41
CA ILE A 46 3.62 -8.88 -10.82
C ILE A 46 3.52 -10.20 -10.06
N ASN A 47 4.36 -11.17 -10.43
CA ASN A 47 4.41 -12.45 -9.72
C ASN A 47 5.21 -12.29 -8.43
N VAL A 48 4.63 -12.76 -7.32
CA VAL A 48 5.28 -12.79 -6.00
C VAL A 48 5.18 -14.17 -5.38
N GLN A 49 6.20 -14.57 -4.64
CA GLN A 49 6.15 -15.76 -3.79
C GLN A 49 5.78 -15.35 -2.36
N VAL A 50 4.92 -16.10 -1.71
CA VAL A 50 4.45 -15.80 -0.35
C VAL A 50 4.82 -16.96 0.56
N ASN A 51 5.59 -16.66 1.60
CA ASN A 51 6.05 -17.61 2.60
C ASN A 51 5.76 -17.05 4.00
N ASN A 52 4.67 -17.49 4.63
CA ASN A 52 4.16 -16.93 5.88
C ASN A 52 4.07 -15.40 5.77
N SER A 53 4.82 -14.64 6.58
CA SER A 53 4.85 -13.17 6.58
C SER A 53 5.80 -12.55 5.56
N LEU A 54 6.42 -13.35 4.69
CA LEU A 54 7.37 -12.86 3.70
C LEU A 54 6.73 -12.86 2.31
N VAL A 55 6.76 -11.70 1.66
CA VAL A 55 6.45 -11.56 0.23
C VAL A 55 7.75 -11.34 -0.51
N ILE A 56 8.11 -12.27 -1.38
CA ILE A 56 9.33 -12.26 -2.16
C ILE A 56 8.99 -11.84 -3.58
N ILE A 57 9.66 -10.79 -4.04
CA ILE A 57 9.55 -10.29 -5.40
C ILE A 57 10.88 -10.56 -6.09
N HIS A 58 10.86 -11.37 -7.15
CA HIS A 58 12.08 -11.74 -7.83
C HIS A 58 12.58 -10.61 -8.72
N SER A 59 13.76 -10.07 -8.40
CA SER A 59 14.45 -9.02 -9.17
C SER A 59 13.51 -7.92 -9.72
N PRO A 60 12.72 -7.22 -8.88
CA PRO A 60 11.76 -6.23 -9.34
C PRO A 60 12.44 -5.05 -10.01
N ALA A 61 11.76 -4.47 -11.01
CA ALA A 61 12.13 -3.15 -11.51
C ALA A 61 11.90 -2.08 -10.43
N ASN A 62 12.73 -1.03 -10.41
CA ASN A 62 12.67 0.01 -9.37
C ASN A 62 11.29 0.68 -9.26
N ASN A 63 10.57 0.84 -10.39
CA ASN A 63 9.24 1.43 -10.42
C ASN A 63 8.19 0.60 -9.66
N VAL A 64 8.35 -0.72 -9.56
CA VAL A 64 7.45 -1.58 -8.79
C VAL A 64 7.42 -1.16 -7.31
N LEU A 65 8.61 -0.97 -6.74
CA LEU A 65 8.76 -0.58 -5.34
C LEU A 65 8.38 0.88 -5.11
N ILE A 66 8.67 1.76 -6.06
CA ILE A 66 8.24 3.16 -6.00
C ILE A 66 6.70 3.26 -6.02
N ASN A 67 6.04 2.52 -6.91
CA ASN A 67 4.57 2.50 -6.97
C ASN A 67 3.96 1.88 -5.70
N LEU A 68 4.60 0.84 -5.14
CA LEU A 68 4.13 0.25 -3.88
C LEU A 68 4.31 1.23 -2.71
N LEU A 69 5.43 1.97 -2.68
CA LEU A 69 5.67 3.02 -1.69
C LEU A 69 4.58 4.11 -1.75
N ASP A 70 4.23 4.54 -2.97
CA ASP A 70 3.16 5.51 -3.24
C ASP A 70 1.79 4.98 -2.76
N TYR A 71 1.45 3.75 -3.15
CA TYR A 71 0.23 3.06 -2.68
C TYR A 71 0.16 2.99 -1.15
N GLN A 72 1.25 2.63 -0.47
CA GLN A 72 1.30 2.60 1.00
C GLN A 72 1.14 3.98 1.63
N TYR A 73 1.73 5.02 1.03
CA TYR A 73 1.55 6.39 1.49
C TYR A 73 0.09 6.85 1.40
N ALA A 74 -0.57 6.56 0.28
CA ALA A 74 -1.99 6.85 0.09
C ALA A 74 -2.88 6.11 1.10
N ASN A 75 -2.58 4.84 1.39
CA ASN A 75 -3.26 4.08 2.43
C ASN A 75 -3.10 4.71 3.83
N ILE A 76 -1.87 5.09 4.22
CA ILE A 76 -1.60 5.78 5.49
C ILE A 76 -2.42 7.06 5.61
N TYR A 77 -2.45 7.84 4.52
CA TYR A 77 -3.23 9.07 4.46
C TYR A 77 -4.73 8.82 4.67
N LEU A 78 -5.32 7.83 3.98
CA LEU A 78 -6.74 7.49 4.14
C LEU A 78 -7.05 6.93 5.53
N ASN A 79 -6.19 6.08 6.09
CA ASN A 79 -6.39 5.59 7.47
C ASN A 79 -6.39 6.76 8.47
N LYS A 80 -5.46 7.71 8.33
CA LYS A 80 -5.45 8.92 9.16
C LYS A 80 -6.74 9.73 8.99
N SER A 81 -7.20 9.93 7.76
CA SER A 81 -8.47 10.62 7.48
C SER A 81 -9.65 9.92 8.14
N ASN A 82 -9.72 8.58 8.06
CA ASN A 82 -10.77 7.78 8.70
C ASN A 82 -10.74 7.91 10.22
N LEU A 83 -9.55 7.86 10.84
CA LEU A 83 -9.37 8.00 12.29
C LEU A 83 -9.77 9.39 12.80
N VAL A 84 -9.43 10.45 12.05
CA VAL A 84 -9.80 11.82 12.43
C VAL A 84 -11.32 12.04 12.32
N ASN A 85 -11.98 11.36 11.38
CA ASN A 85 -13.41 11.53 11.13
C ASN A 85 -14.31 10.49 11.81
N LEU A 86 -13.83 9.73 12.80
CA LEU A 86 -14.59 8.67 13.48
C LEU A 86 -15.95 9.14 14.04
N THR A 87 -16.02 10.39 14.46
CA THR A 87 -17.22 11.00 15.08
C THR A 87 -17.85 12.06 14.20
N THR A 88 -17.49 12.14 12.92
CA THR A 88 -18.02 13.16 12.00
C THR A 88 -19.45 12.79 11.57
N THR A 89 -20.42 13.35 12.28
CA THR A 89 -21.87 13.18 12.06
C THR A 89 -22.42 14.05 10.94
N ARG A 90 -21.67 15.10 10.55
CA ARG A 90 -22.05 16.02 9.48
C ARG A 90 -20.88 16.50 8.64
N THR A 91 -20.92 16.23 7.35
CA THR A 91 -20.02 16.73 6.31
C THR A 91 -20.60 17.98 5.64
N GLN A 92 -19.83 18.63 4.75
CA GLN A 92 -20.25 19.86 4.07
C GLN A 92 -21.50 19.68 3.19
N ASP A 93 -21.67 18.50 2.61
CA ASP A 93 -22.86 18.11 1.83
C ASP A 93 -24.07 17.73 2.72
N GLY A 94 -23.91 17.78 4.04
CA GLY A 94 -24.95 17.48 5.03
C GLY A 94 -25.13 15.99 5.33
N THR A 95 -24.31 15.10 4.76
CA THR A 95 -24.29 13.67 5.11
C THR A 95 -23.35 13.38 6.29
N TYR A 96 -23.11 12.12 6.64
CA TYR A 96 -22.10 11.74 7.64
C TYR A 96 -20.84 11.24 6.92
N TYR A 97 -19.68 11.29 7.58
CA TYR A 97 -18.45 10.80 6.95
C TYR A 97 -18.53 9.30 6.66
N LYS A 98 -18.16 8.91 5.44
CA LYS A 98 -17.99 7.49 5.09
C LYS A 98 -16.52 7.13 5.07
N ARG A 99 -16.22 5.95 5.60
CA ARG A 99 -14.89 5.38 5.57
C ARG A 99 -14.38 5.34 4.13
N LYS A 100 -13.16 5.83 3.88
CA LYS A 100 -12.53 5.80 2.56
C LYS A 100 -11.47 4.69 2.52
N TYR A 101 -11.30 4.03 1.38
CA TYR A 101 -10.26 3.02 1.16
C TYR A 101 -9.75 3.05 -0.29
N LEU A 102 -8.60 2.42 -0.54
CA LEU A 102 -8.06 2.29 -1.89
C LEU A 102 -8.60 1.03 -2.58
N GLU A 103 -9.13 1.22 -3.78
CA GLU A 103 -9.36 0.12 -4.72
C GLU A 103 -8.18 0.04 -5.69
N VAL A 104 -7.51 -1.11 -5.72
CA VAL A 104 -6.41 -1.35 -6.65
C VAL A 104 -6.93 -1.58 -8.06
N LEU A 105 -6.35 -0.85 -9.01
CA LEU A 105 -6.59 -0.95 -10.44
C LEU A 105 -5.38 -1.59 -11.15
N PRO A 106 -5.53 -2.05 -12.40
CA PRO A 106 -4.40 -2.56 -13.18
C PRO A 106 -3.24 -1.57 -13.29
N ASN A 107 -2.04 -2.10 -13.51
CA ASN A 107 -0.80 -1.32 -13.70
C ASN A 107 -0.40 -0.47 -12.48
N SER A 108 -0.56 -1.01 -11.26
CA SER A 108 -0.19 -0.34 -10.01
C SER A 108 -0.94 0.98 -9.75
N LYS A 109 -2.08 1.20 -10.40
CA LYS A 109 -2.94 2.36 -10.15
C LYS A 109 -3.93 2.05 -9.03
N TYR A 110 -4.53 3.09 -8.47
CA TYR A 110 -5.61 2.96 -7.51
C TYR A 110 -6.61 4.10 -7.65
N ARG A 111 -7.77 3.94 -7.02
CA ARG A 111 -8.72 5.03 -6.80
C ARG A 111 -9.27 4.97 -5.37
N ILE A 112 -9.67 6.12 -4.85
CA ILE A 112 -10.34 6.22 -3.55
C ILE A 112 -11.79 5.77 -3.73
N GLN A 113 -12.30 4.95 -2.81
CA GLN A 113 -13.69 4.54 -2.74
C GLN A 113 -14.26 4.82 -1.36
N GLU A 114 -15.57 5.11 -1.31
CA GLU A 114 -16.33 5.18 -0.06
C GLU A 114 -16.87 3.80 0.28
N ASP A 115 -16.79 3.45 1.56
CA ASP A 115 -17.36 2.24 2.12
C ASP A 115 -18.89 2.30 2.06
N SER A 116 -19.50 1.25 1.51
CA SER A 116 -20.96 1.13 1.35
C SER A 116 -21.65 0.51 2.57
N SER A 117 -20.90 0.20 3.63
CA SER A 117 -21.46 -0.36 4.87
C SER A 117 -22.49 0.58 5.49
N ILE A 118 -23.52 -0.04 6.08
CA ILE A 118 -24.58 0.69 6.79
C ILE A 118 -23.94 1.52 7.92
N PRO A 119 -24.31 2.81 8.08
CA PRO A 119 -23.78 3.65 9.15
C PRO A 119 -24.17 3.16 10.53
N LYS A 120 -23.39 3.56 11.52
CA LYS A 120 -23.77 3.41 12.93
C LYS A 120 -24.89 4.40 13.22
N LYS A 121 -25.99 3.93 13.80
CA LYS A 121 -27.16 4.74 14.12
C LYS A 121 -27.34 4.80 15.63
N ILE A 122 -27.25 5.98 16.22
CA ILE A 122 -27.33 6.19 17.68
C ILE A 122 -28.53 7.07 18.00
N TYR A 123 -29.35 6.68 18.98
CA TYR A 123 -30.48 7.49 19.42
C TYR A 123 -29.98 8.58 20.38
N ASP A 124 -30.04 9.83 19.93
CA ASP A 124 -29.75 11.02 20.72
C ASP A 124 -30.59 12.18 20.17
N PRO A 125 -31.82 12.38 20.68
CA PRO A 125 -32.71 13.43 20.18
C PRO A 125 -32.19 14.84 20.51
N THR A 126 -31.29 14.98 21.49
CA THR A 126 -30.72 16.27 21.91
C THR A 126 -29.57 16.73 21.02
N HIS A 127 -28.98 15.83 20.23
CA HIS A 127 -27.90 16.16 19.31
C HIS A 127 -28.36 17.17 18.23
N PRO A 128 -27.53 18.16 17.85
CA PRO A 128 -27.88 19.12 16.79
C PRO A 128 -28.23 18.41 15.48
N ASP A 129 -27.43 17.42 15.10
CA ASP A 129 -27.60 16.62 13.87
C ASP A 129 -28.62 15.49 13.98
N SER A 130 -29.38 15.42 15.09
CA SER A 130 -30.45 14.41 15.20
C SER A 130 -31.52 14.64 14.15
N ILE A 131 -31.95 13.56 13.51
CA ILE A 131 -33.02 13.58 12.51
C ILE A 131 -34.31 14.06 13.19
N LYS A 132 -34.94 15.08 12.63
CA LYS A 132 -36.10 15.74 13.27
C LYS A 132 -37.44 15.07 12.96
N GLU A 133 -37.51 14.32 11.86
CA GLU A 133 -38.77 13.78 11.32
C GLU A 133 -38.60 12.37 10.71
N GLY A 134 -39.71 11.68 10.50
CA GLY A 134 -39.74 10.35 9.87
C GLY A 134 -39.36 9.19 10.82
N LYS A 135 -39.15 8.00 10.23
CA LYS A 135 -38.89 6.74 10.96
C LYS A 135 -37.62 6.78 11.82
N ASP A 136 -36.68 7.64 11.47
CA ASP A 136 -35.38 7.77 12.12
C ASP A 136 -35.32 9.01 13.03
N LYS A 137 -36.46 9.60 13.39
CA LYS A 137 -36.53 10.74 14.32
C LYS A 137 -35.79 10.47 15.63
N GLY A 138 -34.96 11.41 16.04
CA GLY A 138 -34.15 11.36 17.26
C GLY A 138 -32.84 10.58 17.11
N TYR A 139 -32.54 10.05 15.92
CA TYR A 139 -31.28 9.35 15.67
C TYR A 139 -30.24 10.23 14.97
N VAL A 140 -28.98 9.89 15.20
CA VAL A 140 -27.79 10.47 14.58
C VAL A 140 -27.03 9.38 13.85
N TYR A 141 -26.56 9.67 12.63
CA TYR A 141 -25.72 8.75 11.87
C TYR A 141 -24.25 9.05 12.11
N TYR A 142 -23.51 7.99 12.38
CA TYR A 142 -22.07 7.98 12.56
C TYR A 142 -21.41 7.09 11.50
N PRO A 143 -20.16 7.41 11.13
CA PRO A 143 -19.34 6.56 10.27
C PRO A 143 -19.26 5.13 10.81
N ASN A 144 -19.38 4.14 9.92
CA ASN A 144 -19.13 2.76 10.30
C ASN A 144 -17.63 2.45 10.20
N ILE A 145 -16.90 2.89 11.22
CA ILE A 145 -15.46 2.67 11.32
C ILE A 145 -15.15 1.94 12.64
N ASN A 146 -14.33 0.91 12.55
CA ASN A 146 -13.74 0.25 13.71
C ASN A 146 -12.35 0.85 13.97
N ILE A 147 -12.18 1.46 15.15
CA ILE A 147 -10.95 2.13 15.54
C ILE A 147 -9.77 1.17 15.69
N GLU A 148 -10.01 -0.05 16.18
CA GLU A 148 -8.97 -1.06 16.35
C GLU A 148 -8.46 -1.54 14.99
N ASP A 149 -9.38 -1.79 14.06
CA ASP A 149 -9.03 -2.17 12.69
C ASP A 149 -8.24 -1.08 11.97
N GLU A 150 -8.66 0.20 12.07
CA GLU A 150 -7.94 1.30 11.43
C GLU A 150 -6.57 1.55 12.05
N ASN A 151 -6.42 1.43 13.37
CA ASN A 151 -5.11 1.55 14.04
C ASN A 151 -4.17 0.42 13.66
N ASN A 152 -4.66 -0.82 13.60
CA ASN A 152 -3.88 -1.98 13.17
C ASN A 152 -3.45 -1.84 11.70
N LYS A 153 -4.35 -1.40 10.82
CA LYS A 153 -4.03 -1.10 9.41
C LYS A 153 -2.99 0.01 9.30
N LEU A 154 -3.16 1.12 10.02
CA LEU A 154 -2.20 2.23 10.02
C LEU A 154 -0.80 1.76 10.44
N LYS A 155 -0.69 0.99 11.53
CA LYS A 155 0.58 0.44 12.01
C LYS A 155 1.26 -0.41 10.92
N ASN A 156 0.51 -1.32 10.29
CA ASN A 156 1.05 -2.21 9.25
C ASN A 156 1.46 -1.43 7.99
N ASN A 157 0.65 -0.46 7.55
CA ASN A 157 0.93 0.37 6.40
C ASN A 157 2.20 1.23 6.62
N VAL A 158 2.35 1.83 7.80
CA VAL A 158 3.57 2.58 8.17
C VAL A 158 4.80 1.67 8.21
N PHE A 159 4.67 0.47 8.79
CA PHE A 159 5.76 -0.49 8.86
C PHE A 159 6.25 -0.90 7.46
N LEU A 160 5.33 -1.25 6.56
CA LEU A 160 5.66 -1.64 5.20
C LEU A 160 6.23 -0.47 4.39
N TYR A 161 5.63 0.72 4.50
CA TYR A 161 6.14 1.94 3.90
C TYR A 161 7.61 2.20 4.27
N ASN A 162 7.93 2.15 5.57
CA ASN A 162 9.30 2.37 6.04
C ASN A 162 10.26 1.29 5.52
N SER A 163 9.84 0.03 5.50
CA SER A 163 10.66 -1.07 4.99
C SER A 163 11.02 -0.87 3.51
N ILE A 164 10.06 -0.46 2.68
CA ILE A 164 10.29 -0.15 1.26
C ILE A 164 11.17 1.09 1.11
N LEU A 165 10.90 2.13 1.89
CA LEU A 165 11.65 3.38 1.88
C LEU A 165 13.14 3.16 2.22
N GLU A 166 13.41 2.38 3.26
CA GLU A 166 14.78 2.03 3.68
C GLU A 166 15.51 1.24 2.59
N TYR A 167 14.84 0.26 1.97
CA TYR A 167 15.40 -0.49 0.85
C TYR A 167 15.78 0.43 -0.32
N LEU A 168 14.86 1.29 -0.76
CA LEU A 168 15.08 2.22 -1.87
C LEU A 168 16.24 3.18 -1.58
N LYS A 169 16.29 3.74 -0.35
CA LYS A 169 17.39 4.60 0.10
C LYS A 169 18.72 3.87 0.11
N SER A 170 18.77 2.63 0.62
CA SER A 170 20.01 1.83 0.68
C SER A 170 20.61 1.55 -0.71
N ARG A 171 19.78 1.57 -1.75
CA ARG A 171 20.17 1.37 -3.15
C ARG A 171 20.37 2.67 -3.93
N ASN A 172 20.28 3.84 -3.27
CA ASN A 172 20.34 5.16 -3.90
C ASN A 172 19.31 5.33 -5.05
N ILE A 173 18.14 4.69 -4.93
CA ILE A 173 17.08 4.84 -5.93
C ILE A 173 16.36 6.17 -5.63
N PRO A 174 16.26 7.09 -6.60
CA PRO A 174 15.58 8.37 -6.38
C PRO A 174 14.08 8.14 -6.16
N ILE A 175 13.54 8.80 -5.15
CA ILE A 175 12.12 8.77 -4.83
C ILE A 175 11.55 10.11 -5.28
N VAL A 176 10.58 10.07 -6.20
CA VAL A 176 9.82 11.26 -6.59
C VAL A 176 8.94 11.65 -5.40
N SER A 177 8.85 12.94 -5.08
CA SER A 177 7.96 13.44 -4.03
C SER A 177 6.53 13.00 -4.32
N ILE A 178 5.99 12.15 -3.45
CA ILE A 178 4.61 11.66 -3.53
C ILE A 178 3.71 12.76 -2.95
N GLU A 179 3.22 13.66 -3.80
CA GLU A 179 2.14 14.57 -3.43
C GLU A 179 0.81 13.88 -3.72
N ILE A 180 0.08 13.51 -2.66
CA ILE A 180 -1.34 13.19 -2.81
C ILE A 180 -2.03 14.51 -3.13
N ASP A 181 -2.63 14.62 -4.32
CA ASP A 181 -3.47 15.76 -4.68
C ASP A 181 -4.63 15.86 -3.69
N GLN A 182 -4.50 16.80 -2.75
CA GLN A 182 -5.48 17.05 -1.70
C GLN A 182 -6.82 17.58 -2.26
N ASN A 183 -6.87 17.97 -3.55
CA ASN A 183 -8.08 18.46 -4.20
C ASN A 183 -8.99 17.34 -4.74
N SER A 184 -8.56 16.07 -4.65
CA SER A 184 -9.36 14.90 -5.06
C SER A 184 -10.32 14.39 -3.98
N ILE A 185 -10.52 15.14 -2.89
CA ILE A 185 -11.06 14.64 -1.60
C ILE A 185 -12.36 15.32 -1.20
#